data_AF-A0A352X0U5-F1
#
_entry.id   AF-A0A352X0U5-F1
#
_cell.length_a   1.000
_cell.length_b   1.000
_cell.length_c   1.000
_cell.angle_alpha   90.00
_cell.angle_beta   90.00
_cell.angle_gamma   90.00
#
_symmetry.space_group_name_H-M   'P 1'
#
loop_
_entity.id
_entity.type
_entity.pdbx_description
1 polymer ?
#
loop_
_entity_poly.entity_id
_entity_poly.type
_entity_poly.pdbx_seq_one_letter_code
_entity_poly.pdbx_strand_id
1 'polypeptide(L)'
;MIPKKEVVAMLLAGGQGSRLGVLTKKIAKPAVPFGGKYRIIDFPLSNCINSGIEAVGVLTQYQPLELNEYVGNGQPWDLDGIHSGVTCLQPYESKEGSDWYSGTANAIY
;
A
#
# COMPACT_ATOMS: atom_id res chain seq x y z
N MET A 1 23.73 -12.24 -13.11
CA MET A 1 23.32 -10.83 -13.01
C MET A 1 21.84 -10.86 -12.70
N ILE A 2 21.41 -10.31 -11.57
CA ILE A 2 19.99 -10.28 -11.19
C ILE A 2 19.32 -9.29 -12.16
N PRO A 3 18.28 -9.69 -12.92
CA PRO A 3 17.59 -8.76 -13.81
C PRO A 3 16.99 -7.64 -12.98
N LYS A 4 17.34 -6.40 -13.31
CA LYS A 4 16.83 -5.21 -12.63
C LYS A 4 15.35 -5.08 -12.99
N LYS A 5 14.47 -4.89 -12.00
CA LYS A 5 13.07 -4.53 -12.24
C LYS A 5 13.04 -3.23 -13.03
N GLU A 6 12.47 -3.23 -14.23
CA GLU A 6 12.36 -2.03 -15.06
C GLU A 6 11.23 -1.10 -14.59
N VAL A 7 10.24 -1.65 -13.88
CA VAL A 7 9.03 -0.94 -13.44
C VAL A 7 8.73 -1.23 -11.98
N VAL A 8 8.34 -0.19 -11.23
CA VAL A 8 7.85 -0.27 -9.85
C VAL A 8 6.47 0.40 -9.78
N ALA A 9 5.48 -0.27 -9.21
CA ALA A 9 4.19 0.32 -8.92
C ALA A 9 4.19 1.00 -7.54
N MET A 10 3.65 2.22 -7.47
CA MET A 10 3.52 2.98 -6.23
C MET A 10 2.03 3.21 -5.93
N LEU A 11 1.50 2.46 -4.96
CA LEU A 11 0.10 2.52 -4.54
C LEU A 11 -0.07 3.53 -3.40
N LEU A 12 -0.73 4.64 -3.70
CA LEU A 12 -0.96 5.73 -2.75
C LEU A 12 -2.15 5.42 -1.83
N ALA A 13 -1.85 4.83 -0.68
CA ALA A 13 -2.80 4.29 0.29
C ALA A 13 -2.92 5.13 1.59
N GLY A 14 -2.38 6.36 1.62
CA GLY A 14 -2.28 7.18 2.82
C GLY A 14 -3.52 8.02 3.19
N GLY A 15 -4.48 8.17 2.28
CA GLY A 15 -5.63 9.07 2.48
C GLY A 15 -6.68 8.52 3.44
N GLN A 16 -7.19 9.39 4.34
CA GLN A 16 -8.26 9.03 5.29
C GLN A 16 -9.55 8.56 4.61
N GLY A 17 -9.90 9.11 3.44
CA GLY A 17 -11.17 8.79 2.78
C GLY A 17 -12.40 9.32 3.51
N SER A 18 -12.32 10.53 4.07
CA SER A 18 -13.34 11.18 4.93
C SER A 18 -14.78 11.12 4.40
N ARG A 19 -14.96 11.09 3.08
CA ARG A 19 -16.28 10.96 2.41
C ARG A 19 -16.99 9.63 2.68
N LEU A 20 -16.28 8.60 3.16
CA LEU A 20 -16.86 7.31 3.56
C LEU A 20 -17.35 7.30 5.02
N GLY A 21 -17.17 8.40 5.75
CA GLY A 21 -17.73 8.61 7.08
C GLY A 21 -17.30 7.53 8.08
N VAL A 22 -18.27 6.84 8.67
CA VAL A 22 -18.06 5.85 9.73
C VAL A 22 -17.20 4.66 9.29
N LEU A 23 -17.17 4.35 7.98
CA LEU A 23 -16.43 3.20 7.45
C LEU A 23 -14.91 3.37 7.55
N THR A 24 -14.41 4.61 7.53
CA THR A 24 -12.97 4.90 7.59
C THR A 24 -12.56 5.58 8.88
N LYS A 25 -13.37 5.45 9.95
CA LYS A 25 -13.09 6.06 11.25
C LYS A 25 -11.90 5.40 11.97
N LYS A 26 -11.71 4.11 11.76
CA LYS A 26 -10.69 3.29 12.46
C LYS A 26 -9.72 2.59 11.51
N ILE A 27 -9.97 2.66 10.20
CA ILE A 27 -9.21 1.94 9.19
C ILE A 27 -8.93 2.86 8.01
N ALA A 28 -7.81 2.61 7.32
CA ALA A 28 -7.51 3.28 6.06
C ALA A 28 -8.56 2.92 5.00
N LYS A 29 -8.90 3.86 4.10
CA LYS A 29 -9.83 3.59 2.98
C LYS A 29 -9.47 2.32 2.19
N PRO A 30 -8.21 2.01 1.86
CA PRO A 30 -7.87 0.79 1.13
C PRO A 30 -8.15 -0.50 1.89
N ALA A 31 -8.25 -0.45 3.23
CA ALA A 31 -8.57 -1.60 4.07
C ALA A 31 -10.09 -1.89 4.17
N VAL A 32 -10.94 -1.02 3.63
CA VAL A 32 -12.40 -1.19 3.68
C VAL A 32 -12.80 -2.48 2.96
N PRO A 33 -13.61 -3.37 3.58
CA PRO A 33 -14.11 -4.58 2.94
C PRO A 33 -14.97 -4.29 1.71
N PHE A 34 -14.86 -5.16 0.71
CA PHE A 34 -15.59 -5.07 -0.55
C PHE A 34 -15.95 -6.48 -1.05
N GLY A 35 -17.17 -6.66 -1.56
CA GLY A 35 -17.58 -7.93 -2.20
C GLY A 35 -17.51 -9.17 -1.29
N GLY A 36 -17.68 -9.00 0.02
CA GLY A 36 -17.77 -10.08 1.02
C GLY A 36 -16.44 -10.71 1.45
N LYS A 37 -15.41 -10.71 0.60
CA LYS A 37 -14.11 -11.34 0.91
C LYS A 37 -12.88 -10.48 0.61
N TYR A 38 -13.05 -9.41 -0.17
CA TYR A 38 -11.96 -8.56 -0.63
C TYR A 38 -11.87 -7.29 0.20
N ARG A 39 -10.79 -6.56 0.02
CA ARG A 39 -10.63 -5.15 0.40
C ARG A 39 -10.36 -4.31 -0.83
N ILE A 40 -10.53 -2.99 -0.71
CA ILE A 40 -10.30 -2.06 -1.84
C ILE A 40 -8.86 -2.17 -2.40
N ILE A 41 -7.86 -2.45 -1.55
CA ILE A 41 -6.45 -2.61 -1.97
C ILE A 41 -6.21 -3.82 -2.89
N ASP A 42 -7.08 -4.82 -2.88
CA ASP A 42 -6.88 -6.07 -3.62
C ASP A 42 -6.90 -5.82 -5.13
N PHE A 43 -7.73 -4.88 -5.57
CA PHE A 43 -7.89 -4.53 -6.98
C PHE A 43 -6.58 -4.01 -7.58
N PRO A 44 -5.94 -2.94 -7.05
CA PRO A 44 -4.67 -2.49 -7.61
C PRO A 44 -3.54 -3.50 -7.44
N LEU A 45 -3.47 -4.27 -6.34
CA LEU A 45 -2.45 -5.31 -6.17
C LEU A 45 -2.59 -6.44 -7.21
N SER A 46 -3.82 -6.93 -7.42
CA SER A 46 -4.10 -7.94 -8.44
C SER A 46 -3.81 -7.41 -9.85
N ASN A 47 -4.13 -6.12 -10.11
CA ASN A 47 -3.80 -5.50 -11.39
C ASN A 47 -2.30 -5.43 -11.65
N CYS A 48 -1.48 -5.15 -10.63
CA CYS A 48 -0.02 -5.13 -10.78
C CYS A 48 0.48 -6.49 -11.26
N ILE A 49 0.07 -7.56 -10.58
CA ILE A 49 0.49 -8.93 -10.90
C ILE A 49 -0.04 -9.40 -12.25
N ASN A 50 -1.32 -9.17 -12.54
CA ASN A 50 -1.90 -9.48 -13.85
C ASN A 50 -1.25 -8.69 -15.01
N SER A 51 -0.54 -7.61 -14.70
CA SER A 51 0.20 -6.79 -15.68
C SER A 51 1.71 -7.08 -15.70
N GLY A 52 2.20 -8.08 -14.96
CA GLY A 52 3.63 -8.38 -14.84
C GLY A 52 4.44 -7.36 -14.01
N ILE A 53 3.76 -6.50 -13.23
CA ILE A 53 4.39 -5.57 -12.30
C ILE A 53 4.49 -6.24 -10.93
N GLU A 54 5.66 -6.75 -10.65
CA GLU A 54 5.93 -7.59 -9.47
C GLU A 54 6.76 -6.85 -8.41
N ALA A 55 6.98 -5.54 -8.54
CA ALA A 55 7.62 -4.71 -7.51
C ALA A 55 6.65 -3.59 -7.13
N VAL A 56 6.12 -3.65 -5.91
CA VAL A 56 5.03 -2.79 -5.47
C VAL A 56 5.35 -2.11 -4.14
N GLY A 57 5.35 -0.79 -4.11
CA GLY A 57 5.36 0.02 -2.90
C GLY A 57 3.95 0.45 -2.53
N VAL A 58 3.54 0.24 -1.28
CA VAL A 58 2.24 0.69 -0.74
C VAL A 58 2.49 1.81 0.27
N LEU A 59 2.15 3.03 -0.11
CA LEU A 59 2.42 4.22 0.69
C LEU A 59 1.28 4.43 1.69
N THR A 60 1.51 4.12 2.96
CA THR A 60 0.49 4.20 4.01
C THR A 60 0.77 5.37 4.95
N GLN A 61 -0.25 5.96 5.57
CA GLN A 61 -0.11 7.12 6.47
C GLN A 61 -1.21 7.12 7.53
N TYR A 62 -2.47 7.26 7.12
CA TYR A 62 -3.60 7.24 8.05
C TYR A 62 -4.00 5.81 8.46
N GLN A 63 -4.08 5.54 9.77
CA GLN A 63 -4.54 4.26 10.36
C GLN A 63 -3.99 3.02 9.63
N PRO A 64 -2.65 2.88 9.50
CA PRO A 64 -2.05 1.91 8.58
C PRO A 64 -2.03 0.48 9.10
N LEU A 65 -2.22 0.26 10.42
CA LEU A 65 -2.03 -1.04 11.08
C LEU A 65 -2.78 -2.18 10.37
N GLU A 66 -4.10 -2.05 10.24
CA GLU A 66 -4.94 -3.09 9.66
C GLU A 66 -4.66 -3.32 8.15
N LEU A 67 -4.24 -2.27 7.45
CA LEU A 67 -3.84 -2.38 6.05
C LEU A 67 -2.52 -3.14 5.92
N ASN A 68 -1.53 -2.79 6.73
CA ASN A 68 -0.22 -3.43 6.73
C ASN A 68 -0.30 -4.91 7.11
N GLU A 69 -1.07 -5.24 8.15
CA GLU A 69 -1.29 -6.64 8.56
C GLU A 69 -1.93 -7.46 7.45
N TYR A 70 -2.88 -6.86 6.73
CA TYR A 70 -3.58 -7.53 5.64
C TYR A 70 -2.73 -7.70 4.38
N VAL A 71 -1.92 -6.69 4.04
CA VAL A 71 -0.94 -6.81 2.95
C VAL A 71 0.12 -7.84 3.30
N GLY A 72 0.59 -7.85 4.55
CA GLY A 72 1.57 -8.80 5.06
C GLY A 72 2.83 -8.83 4.19
N ASN A 73 3.26 -10.04 3.82
CA ASN A 73 4.37 -10.27 2.89
C ASN A 73 3.93 -10.28 1.40
N GLY A 74 2.65 -10.07 1.09
CA GLY A 74 2.14 -10.09 -0.29
C GLY A 74 1.81 -11.47 -0.87
N GLN A 75 1.91 -12.54 -0.08
CA GLN A 75 1.63 -13.91 -0.53
C GLN A 75 0.26 -14.08 -1.23
N PRO A 76 -0.85 -13.43 -0.80
CA PRO A 76 -2.14 -13.59 -1.49
C PRO A 76 -2.16 -13.15 -2.97
N TRP A 77 -1.15 -12.38 -3.40
CA TRP A 77 -0.97 -11.90 -4.76
C TRP A 77 0.32 -12.44 -5.40
N ASP A 78 0.97 -13.47 -4.86
CA ASP A 78 2.28 -13.95 -5.34
C ASP A 78 3.37 -12.83 -5.35
N LEU A 79 3.24 -11.86 -4.43
CA LEU A 79 4.18 -10.75 -4.21
C LEU A 79 5.20 -11.05 -3.09
N ASP A 80 5.57 -12.32 -2.91
CA ASP A 80 6.50 -12.81 -1.85
C ASP A 80 7.70 -13.60 -2.40
N GLY A 81 7.95 -13.54 -3.71
CA GLY A 81 9.05 -14.25 -4.37
C GLY A 81 10.44 -13.60 -4.19
N ILE A 82 11.51 -14.34 -4.52
CA ILE A 82 12.90 -13.83 -4.47
C ILE A 82 13.08 -12.55 -5.29
N HIS A 83 12.32 -12.46 -6.38
CA HIS A 83 12.32 -11.31 -7.27
C HIS A 83 10.96 -10.64 -7.31
N SER A 84 10.00 -10.90 -6.40
CA SER A 84 8.66 -10.30 -6.40
C SER A 84 8.33 -9.81 -5.00
N GLY A 85 7.79 -8.61 -4.86
CA GLY A 85 7.71 -7.99 -3.55
C GLY A 85 6.65 -6.91 -3.43
N VAL A 86 5.93 -6.93 -2.31
CA VAL A 86 5.19 -5.77 -1.81
C VAL A 86 5.89 -5.21 -0.57
N THR A 87 5.96 -3.88 -0.45
CA THR A 87 6.52 -3.23 0.73
C THR A 87 5.61 -2.09 1.17
N CYS A 88 5.21 -2.09 2.44
CA CYS A 88 4.50 -0.97 3.04
C CYS A 88 5.50 0.14 3.40
N LEU A 89 5.35 1.30 2.78
CA LEU A 89 6.20 2.48 2.93
C LEU A 89 5.49 3.50 3.82
N GLN A 90 5.76 3.39 5.12
CA GLN A 90 5.22 4.30 6.13
C GLN A 90 6.11 5.54 6.27
N PRO A 91 5.52 6.71 6.56
CA PRO A 91 6.30 7.84 7.05
C PRO A 91 7.00 7.44 8.34
N TYR A 92 8.25 7.87 8.50
CA TYR A 92 9.03 7.61 9.71
C TYR A 92 9.21 8.91 10.49
N GLU A 93 9.27 8.79 11.81
CA GLU A 93 9.67 9.89 12.68
C GLU A 93 11.19 9.89 12.81
N SER A 94 11.82 11.00 12.40
CA SER A 94 13.25 11.21 12.53
C SER A 94 13.58 11.93 13.84
N LYS A 95 14.86 11.98 14.22
CA LYS A 95 15.32 12.77 15.38
C LYS A 95 15.01 14.27 15.25
N GLU A 96 14.80 14.74 14.02
CA GLU A 96 14.51 16.14 13.69
C GLU A 96 13.01 16.44 13.64
N GLY A 97 12.15 15.41 13.78
CA GLY A 97 10.69 15.54 13.80
C GLY A 97 9.97 14.46 12.97
N SER A 98 8.64 14.50 13.00
CA SER A 98 7.79 13.60 12.21
C SER A 98 7.61 14.13 10.79
N ASP A 99 8.04 13.34 9.80
CA ASP A 99 7.88 13.67 8.38
C ASP A 99 6.56 13.06 7.88
N TRP A 100 5.46 13.75 8.16
CA TRP A 100 4.17 13.39 7.60
C TRP A 100 4.11 13.81 6.15
N TYR A 101 3.60 12.95 5.27
CA TYR A 101 3.37 13.34 3.89
C TYR A 101 2.49 14.58 3.83
N SER A 102 3.07 15.68 3.36
CA SER A 102 2.42 16.97 3.17
C SER A 102 1.45 16.96 1.99
N GLY A 103 1.55 15.96 1.12
CA GLY A 103 0.65 15.71 0.01
C GLY A 103 1.04 14.45 -0.76
N THR A 104 0.21 14.10 -1.75
CA THR A 104 0.37 12.87 -2.56
C THR A 104 1.69 12.81 -3.32
N ALA A 105 2.15 13.95 -3.87
CA ALA A 105 3.42 14.00 -4.58
C ALA A 105 4.63 13.85 -3.64
N ASN A 106 4.54 14.45 -2.44
CA ASN A 106 5.58 14.33 -1.42
C ASN A 106 5.72 12.91 -0.88
N ALA A 107 4.68 12.08 -0.95
CA ALA A 107 4.80 10.67 -0.58
C ALA A 107 5.78 9.89 -1.47
N ILE A 108 6.03 10.34 -2.71
CA ILE A 108 6.91 9.65 -3.68
C ILE A 108 8.28 10.33 -3.83
N TYR A 109 8.43 11.57 -3.36
CA TYR A 109 9.64 12.39 -3.52
C TYR A 109 10.79 11.88 -2.65
#